data_AF-A0A534TXP9-F1
#
_entry.id   AF-A0A534TXP9-F1
#
_cell.length_a   1.000
_cell.length_b   1.000
_cell.length_c   1.000
_cell.angle_alpha   90.00
_cell.angle_beta   90.00
_cell.angle_gamma   90.00
#
_symmetry.space_group_name_H-M   'P 1'
#
loop_
_entity.id
_entity.type
_entity.pdbx_description
1 polymer ?
#
loop_
_entity_poly.entity_id
_entity_poly.type
_entity_poly.pdbx_seq_one_letter_code
_entity_poly.pdbx_strand_id
1 'polypeptide(L)'
;MSRSCSRRIDDAALPPYARWTAKETCVDGEALADSQAGQPHSAFGQCSEFAQNECPGWPGPPSTMIAGCLQAMWNEGPGSNFATHGHYINMTSTTYTKVACGFAVLSDGTTWAAQDFQ
;
A
#
# COMPACT_ATOMS: atom_id res chain seq x y z
N MET A 1 16.89 0.24 -4.94
CA MET A 1 16.14 1.32 -4.24
C MET A 1 15.40 0.74 -3.05
N SER A 2 15.27 1.48 -1.95
CA SER A 2 14.51 1.04 -0.78
C SER A 2 13.01 1.08 -1.09
N ARG A 3 12.33 -0.08 -1.10
CA ARG A 3 10.87 -0.23 -1.28
C ARG A 3 10.13 0.13 0.01
N SER A 4 10.34 1.34 0.53
CA SER A 4 9.79 1.74 1.83
C SER A 4 8.40 2.36 1.65
N CYS A 5 7.36 1.55 1.48
CA CYS A 5 5.98 2.03 1.43
C CYS A 5 5.29 2.08 2.81
N SER A 6 5.91 1.59 3.88
CA SER A 6 5.23 1.41 5.17
C SER A 6 5.63 2.40 6.26
N ARG A 7 5.90 3.65 5.89
CA ARG A 7 6.18 4.68 6.90
C ARG A 7 4.97 4.84 7.81
N ARG A 8 5.03 4.26 9.00
CA ARG A 8 4.27 4.74 10.15
C ARG A 8 4.81 6.13 10.49
N ILE A 9 3.93 7.11 10.62
CA ILE A 9 4.32 8.44 11.08
C ILE A 9 4.74 8.30 12.54
N ASP A 10 5.93 8.83 12.89
CA ASP A 10 6.47 8.78 14.25
C ASP A 10 5.53 9.43 15.28
N ASP A 11 4.70 10.40 14.86
CA ASP A 11 3.67 11.06 15.67
C ASP A 11 2.57 10.12 16.18
N ALA A 12 2.35 8.96 15.54
CA ALA A 12 1.44 7.94 16.05
C ALA A 12 2.07 7.09 17.18
N ALA A 13 3.36 7.27 17.47
CA ALA A 13 4.16 6.45 18.40
C ALA A 13 4.11 4.94 18.08
N LEU A 14 3.89 4.58 16.82
CA LEU A 14 3.80 3.19 16.38
C LEU A 14 5.12 2.77 15.71
N PRO A 15 5.70 1.62 16.10
CA PRO A 15 6.88 1.11 15.42
C PRO A 15 6.55 0.80 13.95
N PRO A 16 7.53 0.97 13.03
CA PRO A 16 7.33 0.57 11.65
C PRO A 16 7.02 -0.93 11.58
N TYR A 17 6.13 -1.32 10.67
CA TYR A 17 5.92 -2.73 10.35
C TYR A 17 7.22 -3.36 9.87
N ALA A 18 7.41 -4.65 10.19
CA ALA A 18 8.50 -5.40 9.60
C ALA A 18 8.31 -5.49 8.08
N ARG A 19 9.39 -5.34 7.31
CA ARG A 19 9.31 -5.47 5.86
C ARG A 19 9.13 -6.94 5.47
N TRP A 20 8.02 -7.25 4.79
CA TRP A 20 7.70 -8.59 4.32
C TRP A 20 8.29 -8.84 2.92
N THR A 21 9.61 -8.88 2.85
CA THR A 21 10.36 -9.00 1.58
C THR A 21 9.94 -10.23 0.75
N ALA A 22 9.57 -11.34 1.40
CA ALA A 22 9.17 -12.57 0.75
C ALA A 22 7.91 -12.47 -0.12
N LYS A 23 7.10 -11.41 0.02
CA LYS A 23 5.89 -11.21 -0.80
C LYS A 23 5.96 -10.05 -1.77
N GLU A 24 6.99 -9.21 -1.75
CA GLU A 24 7.03 -8.01 -2.61
C GLU A 24 6.85 -8.32 -4.11
N THR A 25 7.43 -9.41 -4.62
CA THR A 25 7.21 -9.84 -6.01
C THR A 25 5.77 -10.28 -6.27
N CYS A 26 5.11 -10.88 -5.27
CA CYS A 26 3.70 -11.23 -5.36
C CYS A 26 2.84 -9.97 -5.41
N VAL A 27 3.11 -9.01 -4.53
CA VAL A 27 2.37 -7.73 -4.47
C VAL A 27 2.63 -6.87 -5.72
N ASP A 28 3.81 -6.94 -6.34
CA ASP A 28 4.06 -6.35 -7.67
C ASP A 28 3.07 -6.93 -8.71
N GLY A 29 2.76 -8.23 -8.60
CA GLY A 29 1.79 -8.92 -9.44
C GLY A 29 0.34 -8.49 -9.18
N GLU A 30 -0.05 -8.32 -7.92
CA GLU A 30 -1.38 -7.79 -7.58
C GLU A 30 -1.56 -6.37 -8.10
N ALA A 31 -0.59 -5.47 -7.85
CA ALA A 31 -0.63 -4.10 -8.39
C ALA A 31 -0.75 -4.08 -9.92
N LEU A 32 -0.07 -5.01 -10.62
CA LEU A 32 -0.20 -5.14 -12.07
C LEU A 32 -1.59 -5.65 -12.46
N ALA A 33 -2.11 -6.68 -11.79
CA ALA A 33 -3.43 -7.24 -12.08
C ALA A 33 -4.54 -6.20 -11.86
N ASP A 34 -4.51 -5.47 -10.74
CA ASP A 34 -5.46 -4.40 -10.43
C ASP A 34 -5.40 -3.27 -11.46
N SER A 35 -4.19 -2.90 -11.88
CA SER A 35 -4.01 -1.90 -12.95
C SER A 35 -4.57 -2.33 -14.30
N GLN A 36 -4.47 -3.62 -14.64
CA GLN A 36 -5.00 -4.18 -15.88
C GLN A 36 -6.52 -4.31 -15.83
N ALA A 37 -7.08 -4.63 -14.65
CA ALA A 37 -8.51 -4.68 -14.42
C ALA A 37 -9.14 -3.28 -14.30
N GLY A 38 -8.34 -2.25 -13.99
CA GLY A 38 -8.81 -0.91 -13.66
C GLY A 38 -9.64 -0.88 -12.37
N GLN A 39 -9.40 -1.84 -11.46
CA GLN A 39 -10.24 -2.11 -10.29
C GLN A 39 -9.36 -2.40 -9.08
N PRO A 40 -9.37 -1.55 -8.04
CA PRO A 40 -8.69 -1.86 -6.78
C PRO A 40 -9.21 -3.15 -6.14
N HIS A 41 -8.31 -3.88 -5.50
CA HIS A 41 -8.53 -5.14 -4.81
C HIS A 41 -9.07 -6.28 -5.69
N SER A 42 -8.89 -6.21 -7.02
CA SER A 42 -9.28 -7.31 -7.91
C SER A 42 -8.43 -8.56 -7.71
N ALA A 43 -7.19 -8.37 -7.23
CA ALA A 43 -6.23 -9.43 -6.93
C ALA A 43 -6.07 -9.71 -5.42
N PHE A 44 -6.80 -9.00 -4.56
CA PHE A 44 -6.69 -9.13 -3.10
C PHE A 44 -6.86 -10.58 -2.61
N GLY A 45 -5.97 -10.97 -1.71
CA GLY A 45 -5.87 -12.27 -1.06
C GLY A 45 -4.91 -13.24 -1.75
N GLN A 46 -4.37 -12.91 -2.93
CA GLN A 46 -3.46 -13.80 -3.66
C GLN A 46 -2.09 -13.90 -2.98
N CYS A 47 -1.67 -12.84 -2.29
CA CYS A 47 -0.42 -12.79 -1.55
C CYS A 47 -0.53 -13.21 -0.07
N SER A 48 -1.72 -13.66 0.38
CA SER A 48 -2.00 -14.14 1.74
C SER A 48 -1.94 -13.04 2.82
N GLU A 49 -2.14 -11.81 2.40
CA GLU A 49 -2.35 -10.62 3.20
C GLU A 49 -3.75 -10.62 3.83
N PHE A 50 -3.89 -9.88 4.93
CA PHE A 50 -5.14 -9.76 5.68
C PHE A 50 -5.80 -8.39 5.49
N ALA A 51 -5.08 -7.44 4.91
CA ALA A 51 -5.57 -6.15 4.48
C ALA A 51 -4.64 -5.59 3.40
N GLN A 52 -5.18 -4.68 2.59
CA GLN A 52 -4.45 -4.04 1.51
C GLN A 52 -4.81 -2.56 1.41
N ASN A 53 -3.81 -1.74 1.10
CA ASN A 53 -4.00 -0.34 0.70
C ASN A 53 -3.47 -0.15 -0.71
N GLU A 54 -4.11 0.69 -1.52
CA GLU A 54 -3.70 0.88 -2.91
C GLU A 54 -3.59 2.33 -3.35
N CYS A 55 -2.68 2.56 -4.29
CA CYS A 55 -2.40 3.83 -4.95
C CYS A 55 -2.65 3.67 -6.46
N PRO A 56 -3.90 3.75 -6.96
CA PRO A 56 -4.18 3.59 -8.38
C PRO A 56 -3.75 4.82 -9.19
N GLY A 57 -2.97 4.60 -10.26
CA GLY A 57 -2.69 5.62 -11.28
C GLY A 57 -1.89 6.86 -10.81
N TRP A 58 -1.02 6.72 -9.81
CA TRP A 58 -0.24 7.85 -9.30
C TRP A 58 0.87 8.28 -10.28
N PRO A 59 1.09 9.58 -10.52
CA PRO A 59 2.03 10.04 -11.53
C PRO A 59 3.50 9.80 -11.13
N GLY A 60 4.27 9.25 -12.07
CA GLY A 60 5.72 9.06 -11.92
C GLY A 60 6.10 7.72 -11.27
N PRO A 61 7.41 7.42 -11.23
CA PRO A 61 7.90 6.14 -10.73
C PRO A 61 7.69 5.98 -9.21
N PRO A 62 7.80 4.74 -8.68
CA PRO A 62 7.66 4.44 -7.26
C PRO A 62 8.48 5.34 -6.33
N SER A 63 9.69 5.73 -6.75
CA SER A 63 10.59 6.56 -5.94
C SER A 63 10.11 7.99 -5.72
N THR A 64 9.21 8.51 -6.56
CA THR A 64 8.68 9.88 -6.44
C THR A 64 7.23 9.90 -5.98
N MET A 65 6.42 8.94 -6.45
CA MET A 65 4.98 8.97 -6.20
C MET A 65 4.60 8.47 -4.80
N ILE A 66 5.38 7.54 -4.22
CA ILE A 66 4.95 6.80 -3.02
C ILE A 66 4.77 7.71 -1.80
N ALA A 67 5.62 8.73 -1.65
CA ALA A 67 5.52 9.65 -0.52
C ALA A 67 4.19 10.43 -0.54
N GLY A 68 3.77 10.88 -1.73
CA GLY A 68 2.50 11.57 -1.91
C GLY A 68 1.30 10.67 -1.65
N CYS A 69 1.33 9.44 -2.15
CA CYS A 69 0.25 8.48 -1.90
C CYS A 69 0.09 8.15 -0.43
N LEU A 70 1.19 7.82 0.26
CA LEU A 70 1.14 7.53 1.69
C LEU A 70 0.64 8.73 2.49
N GLN A 71 1.03 9.95 2.12
CA GLN A 71 0.51 11.15 2.78
C GLN A 71 -1.01 11.26 2.61
N ALA A 72 -1.55 10.96 1.43
CA ALA A 72 -3.00 10.97 1.23
C ALA A 72 -3.72 9.93 2.11
N MET A 73 -3.17 8.72 2.21
CA MET A 73 -3.68 7.66 3.10
C MET A 73 -3.61 8.07 4.58
N TRP A 74 -2.53 8.72 5.01
CA TRP A 74 -2.42 9.28 6.36
C TRP A 74 -3.41 10.43 6.61
N ASN A 75 -3.68 11.24 5.59
CA ASN A 75 -4.60 12.38 5.67
C ASN A 75 -6.06 11.96 5.82
N GLU A 76 -6.42 10.70 5.54
CA GLU A 76 -7.74 10.17 5.90
C GLU A 76 -8.00 10.29 7.41
N GLY A 77 -6.95 10.24 8.22
CA GLY A 77 -7.00 10.45 9.65
C GLY A 77 -7.74 9.34 10.42
N PRO A 78 -7.77 9.45 11.76
CA PRO A 78 -8.43 8.46 12.60
C PRO A 78 -9.95 8.47 12.43
N GLY A 79 -10.55 7.29 12.51
CA GLY A 79 -11.99 7.09 12.49
C GLY A 79 -12.35 5.61 12.49
N SER A 80 -13.63 5.28 12.69
CA SER A 80 -14.11 3.89 12.69
C SER A 80 -14.78 3.47 11.37
N ASN A 81 -15.15 4.43 10.52
CA ASN A 81 -15.74 4.13 9.22
C ASN A 81 -14.66 3.70 8.23
N PHE A 82 -14.61 2.41 7.92
CA PHE A 82 -13.61 1.86 7.01
C PHE A 82 -13.71 2.42 5.59
N ALA A 83 -14.89 2.84 5.13
CA ALA A 83 -15.06 3.43 3.80
C ALA A 83 -14.41 4.82 3.66
N THR A 84 -14.09 5.48 4.78
CA THR A 84 -13.51 6.84 4.79
C THR A 84 -12.09 6.87 5.38
N HIS A 85 -11.77 5.91 6.26
CA HIS A 85 -10.52 5.87 7.00
C HIS A 85 -9.75 4.56 6.82
N GLY A 86 -10.15 3.71 5.87
CA GLY A 86 -9.65 2.33 5.74
C GLY A 86 -8.13 2.25 5.62
N HIS A 87 -7.52 3.15 4.84
CA HIS A 87 -6.07 3.12 4.67
C HIS A 87 -5.35 3.52 5.96
N TYR A 88 -5.83 4.58 6.63
CA TYR A 88 -5.32 4.99 7.93
C TYR A 88 -5.47 3.87 8.98
N ILE A 89 -6.62 3.20 9.03
CA ILE A 89 -6.90 2.09 9.95
C ILE A 89 -5.90 0.95 9.71
N ASN A 90 -5.67 0.55 8.46
CA ASN A 90 -4.70 -0.50 8.13
C ASN A 90 -3.27 -0.09 8.51
N MET A 91 -2.89 1.16 8.23
CA MET A 91 -1.54 1.68 8.50
C MET A 91 -1.27 1.91 10.00
N THR A 92 -2.32 2.10 10.81
CA THR A 92 -2.22 2.24 12.27
C THR A 92 -2.50 0.97 13.06
N SER A 93 -3.05 -0.06 12.43
CA SER A 93 -3.38 -1.33 13.08
C SER A 93 -2.21 -1.89 13.90
N THR A 94 -2.50 -2.37 15.11
CA THR A 94 -1.54 -3.10 15.95
C THR A 94 -1.67 -4.62 15.77
N THR A 95 -2.61 -5.06 14.93
CA THR A 95 -2.86 -6.48 14.66
C THR A 95 -1.90 -7.03 13.62
N TYR A 96 -1.58 -6.23 12.59
CA TYR A 96 -0.58 -6.60 11.59
C TYR A 96 0.83 -6.41 12.17
N THR A 97 1.78 -7.17 11.67
CA THR A 97 3.17 -7.16 12.15
C THR A 97 4.16 -6.86 11.04
N LYS A 98 3.76 -7.11 9.79
CA LYS A 98 4.61 -6.90 8.62
C LYS A 98 3.80 -6.40 7.43
N VAL A 99 4.53 -5.91 6.44
CA VAL A 99 3.95 -5.32 5.23
C VAL A 99 4.84 -5.54 4.01
N ALA A 100 4.24 -5.88 2.88
CA ALA A 100 4.91 -5.98 1.58
C ALA A 100 4.44 -4.85 0.66
N CYS A 101 5.35 -4.35 -0.19
CA CYS A 101 5.09 -3.25 -1.10
C CYS A 101 5.26 -3.70 -2.55
N GLY A 102 4.19 -3.56 -3.33
CA GLY A 102 4.17 -3.87 -4.76
C GLY A 102 3.95 -2.63 -5.62
N PHE A 103 4.53 -2.63 -6.82
CA PHE A 103 4.43 -1.54 -7.78
C PHE A 103 4.31 -2.05 -9.22
N ALA A 104 3.39 -1.46 -9.98
CA ALA A 104 3.28 -1.64 -11.43
C ALA A 104 3.35 -0.26 -12.11
N VAL A 105 4.46 0.00 -12.83
CA VAL A 105 4.61 1.21 -13.64
C VAL A 105 3.97 0.97 -15.01
N LEU A 106 3.02 1.81 -15.37
CA LEU A 106 2.24 1.69 -16.59
C LEU A 106 2.91 2.44 -17.75
N SER A 107 2.48 2.15 -18.97
CA SER A 107 3.04 2.72 -20.20
C SER A 107 2.83 4.23 -20.32
N ASP A 108 1.82 4.78 -19.63
CA ASP A 108 1.54 6.21 -19.55
C ASP A 108 2.40 6.95 -18.49
N GLY A 109 3.28 6.22 -17.79
CA GLY A 109 4.16 6.77 -16.76
C GLY A 109 3.50 6.94 -15.39
N THR A 110 2.26 6.48 -15.23
CA THR A 110 1.64 6.34 -13.91
C THR A 110 2.05 5.04 -13.24
N THR A 111 1.82 4.92 -11.94
CA THR A 111 2.11 3.73 -11.16
C THR A 111 0.90 3.32 -10.35
N TRP A 112 0.58 2.02 -10.39
CA TRP A 112 -0.27 1.37 -9.40
C TRP A 112 0.61 0.82 -8.27
N ALA A 113 0.24 1.05 -7.02
CA ALA A 113 0.95 0.44 -5.90
C ALA A 113 0.00 -0.22 -4.93
N ALA A 114 0.48 -1.26 -4.28
CA ALA A 114 -0.22 -1.98 -3.24
C ALA A 114 0.66 -2.14 -1.99
N GLN A 115 0.02 -2.05 -0.83
CA GLN A 115 0.60 -2.36 0.47
C GLN A 115 -0.19 -3.50 1.10
N ASP A 116 0.47 -4.62 1.33
CA ASP A 116 -0.15 -5.83 1.86
C ASP A 116 0.25 -6.03 3.30
N PHE A 117 -0.72 -6.09 4.20
CA PHE A 117 -0.50 -6.21 5.63
C PHE A 117 -0.75 -7.64 6.12
N GLN A 118 0.14 -8.16 6.98
CA GLN A 118 -0.03 -9.43 7.68
C GLN A 118 0.36 -9.31 9.15
#